data_AF-A0A519S0D8-F1
#
_entry.id   AF-A0A519S0D8-F1
#
_cell.length_a   1.000
_cell.length_b   1.000
_cell.length_c   1.000
_cell.angle_alpha   90.00
_cell.angle_beta   90.00
_cell.angle_gamma   90.00
#
_symmetry.space_group_name_H-M   'P 1'
#
loop_
_entity.id
_entity.type
_entity.pdbx_description
1 polymer ?
#
loop_
_entity_poly.entity_id
_entity_poly.type
_entity_poly.pdbx_seq_one_letter_code
_entity_poly.pdbx_strand_id
1 'polypeptide(L)' 'MDIILIKLILAHLIGDFFLQPTSWVKDKERKKLKSAKLYLHVLVHVGLIFIVFMSFN' A
#
# COMPACT_ATOMS: atom_id res chain seq x y z
N MET A 1 -11.40 -15.90 -13.39
CA MET A 1 -11.75 -14.79 -12.47
C MET A 1 -11.25 -15.07 -11.06
N ASP A 2 -10.25 -15.95 -10.89
CA ASP A 2 -10.29 -16.84 -9.72
C ASP A 2 -9.28 -16.51 -8.63
N ILE A 3 -8.42 -15.49 -8.84
CA ILE A 3 -7.35 -15.14 -7.88
C ILE A 3 -7.20 -13.61 -7.68
N ILE A 4 -8.09 -12.80 -8.27
CA ILE A 4 -7.99 -11.33 -8.21
C ILE A 4 -8.05 -10.83 -6.76
N LEU A 5 -9.02 -11.33 -5.98
CA LEU A 5 -9.18 -10.93 -4.59
C LEU A 5 -7.97 -11.31 -3.73
N ILE A 6 -7.41 -12.51 -3.94
CA ILE A 6 -6.23 -12.99 -3.21
C ILE A 6 -5.02 -12.11 -3.55
N LYS A 7 -4.81 -11.79 -4.82
CA LYS A 7 -3.73 -10.87 -5.27
C LYS A 7 -3.85 -9.49 -4.62
N LEU A 8 -5.06 -8.93 -4.55
CA LEU A 8 -5.31 -7.63 -3.91
C LEU A 8 -5.04 -7.67 -2.40
N ILE A 9 -5.52 -8.69 -1.70
CA ILE A 9 -5.30 -8.84 -0.26
C ILE A 9 -3.81 -8.98 0.05
N LEU A 10 -3.08 -9.80 -0.73
CA LEU A 10 -1.63 -9.96 -0.57
C LEU A 10 -0.88 -8.66 -0.82
N ALA A 11 -1.21 -7.95 -1.90
CA ALA A 11 -0.59 -6.66 -2.22
C ALA A 11 -0.80 -5.64 -1.08
N HIS A 12 -2.01 -5.61 -0.52
CA HIS A 12 -2.33 -4.71 0.59
C HIS A 12 -1.61 -5.10 1.87
N LEU A 13 -1.56 -6.39 2.21
CA LEU A 13 -0.83 -6.90 3.38
C LEU A 13 0.66 -6.55 3.30
N ILE A 14 1.27 -6.69 2.12
CA ILE A 14 2.66 -6.29 1.89
C ILE A 14 2.81 -4.77 2.05
N GLY A 15 1.92 -3.98 1.47
CA GLY A 15 1.94 -2.52 1.57
C GLY A 15 1.83 -2.01 3.02
N ASP A 16 0.97 -2.62 3.83
CA ASP A 16 0.70 -2.20 5.21
C ASP A 16 1.71 -2.73 6.23
N PHE A 17 2.15 -3.99 6.11
CA PHE A 17 3.01 -4.57 7.15
C PHE A 17 4.50 -4.48 6.82
N PHE A 18 4.88 -4.58 5.54
CA PHE A 18 6.28 -4.54 5.13
C PHE A 18 6.71 -3.13 4.70
N LEU A 19 5.84 -2.41 3.99
CA LEU A 19 6.20 -1.13 3.37
C LEU A 19 5.67 0.10 4.14
N GLN A 20 4.87 -0.08 5.19
CA GLN A 20 4.44 1.01 6.07
C GLN A 20 5.25 0.99 7.38
N PRO A 21 6.38 1.71 7.47
CA PRO A 21 7.18 1.73 8.68
C PRO A 21 6.42 2.39 9.83
N THR A 22 6.71 1.96 11.07
CA THR A 22 6.09 2.49 12.29
C THR A 22 6.26 4.01 12.46
N SER A 23 7.31 4.60 11.88
CA SER A 23 7.51 6.05 11.85
C SER A 23 6.42 6.79 11.06
N TRP A 24 5.91 6.20 9.97
CA TRP A 24 4.82 6.75 9.17
C TRP A 24 3.50 6.64 9.90
N VAL A 25 3.28 5.52 10.61
CA VAL A 25 2.10 5.34 11.48
C VAL A 25 2.09 6.41 12.56
N LYS A 26 3.21 6.62 13.27
CA LYS A 26 3.33 7.68 14.29
C LYS A 26 3.14 9.10 13.70
N ASP A 27 3.61 9.35 12.48
CA ASP A 27 3.38 10.64 11.81
C ASP A 27 1.92 10.83 11.40
N LYS A 28 1.27 9.77 10.89
CA LYS A 28 -0.17 9.73 10.59
C LYS A 28 -1.01 9.92 11.84
N GLU A 29 -0.66 9.32 12.98
CA GLU A 29 -1.40 9.52 14.23
C GLU A 29 -1.33 10.99 14.70
N ARG A 30 -0.14 11.62 14.62
CA ARG A 30 0.04 13.02 15.02
C ARG A 30 -0.61 14.01 14.06
N LYS A 31 -0.48 13.81 12.75
CA LYS A 31 -0.90 14.79 11.71
C LYS A 31 -2.19 14.42 10.99
N LYS A 32 -2.70 13.20 11.19
CA LYS A 32 -3.87 12.63 10.52
C LYS A 32 -3.76 12.80 9.00
N LEU A 33 -4.76 13.45 8.38
CA LEU A 33 -4.80 13.71 6.95
C LEU A 33 -3.72 14.71 6.48
N LYS A 34 -3.08 15.46 7.38
CA LYS A 34 -1.96 16.35 7.04
C LYS A 34 -0.62 15.63 6.96
N SER A 35 -0.58 14.32 7.22
CA SER A 35 0.66 13.54 7.08
C SER A 35 0.97 13.29 5.61
N ALA A 36 2.06 13.86 5.11
CA ALA A 36 2.58 13.53 3.78
C ALA A 36 2.89 12.01 3.63
N LYS A 37 3.20 11.32 4.74
CA LYS A 37 3.47 9.88 4.75
C LYS A 37 2.22 9.05 4.44
N LEU A 38 1.02 9.56 4.74
CA LEU A 38 -0.23 8.92 4.34
C LEU A 38 -0.35 8.86 2.81
N TYR A 39 -0.08 9.97 2.12
CA TYR A 39 -0.14 10.05 0.66
C TYR A 39 0.94 9.20 -0.01
N LEU A 40 2.16 9.19 0.56
CA LEU A 40 3.22 8.29 0.09
C LEU A 40 2.84 6.82 0.25
N HIS A 41 2.19 6.44 1.34
CA HIS A 41 1.69 5.08 1.55
C HIS A 41 0.60 4.70 0.53
N VAL A 42 -0.32 5.61 0.21
CA VAL A 42 -1.29 5.38 -0.88
C VAL A 42 -0.57 5.16 -2.22
N LEU A 43 0.46 5.96 -2.52
CA LEU A 43 1.24 5.79 -3.75
C LEU A 43 1.94 4.42 -3.80
N VAL A 44 2.44 3.92 -2.67
CA VAL A 44 3.01 2.57 -2.56
C VAL A 44 1.97 1.50 -2.91
N HIS A 45 0.75 1.60 -2.38
CA HIS A 45 -0.34 0.66 -2.73
C HIS A 45 -0.70 0.70 -4.20
N VAL A 46 -0.80 1.89 -4.79
CA VAL A 46 -1.06 2.05 -6.23
C VAL A 46 0.04 1.39 -7.06
N GLY A 47 1.32 1.59 -6.71
CA GLY A 47 2.44 0.94 -7.37
C GLY A 47 2.43 -0.59 -7.21
N LEU A 48 2.12 -1.08 -6.01
CA LEU A 48 2.00 -2.51 -5.72
C LEU A 48 0.89 -3.18 -6.54
N ILE A 49 -0.30 -2.56 -6.58
CA ILE A 49 -1.42 -3.06 -7.39
C ILE A 49 -1.02 -3.05 -8.86
N PHE A 50 -0.38 -1.97 -9.35
CA PHE A 50 0.08 -1.91 -10.73
C PHE A 50 1.03 -3.07 -11.03
N ILE A 51 2.05 -3.31 -10.21
CA ILE A 51 3.02 -4.41 -10.39
C ILE A 51 2.33 -5.78 -10.35
N VAL A 52 1.44 -6.02 -9.40
CA VAL A 52 0.76 -7.32 -9.22
C VAL A 52 -0.20 -7.66 -10.36
N PHE A 53 -0.78 -6.64 -10.99
CA PHE A 53 -1.70 -6.77 -12.11
C PHE A 53 -1.06 -6.50 -13.47
N MET A 54 0.21 -6.07 -13.52
CA MET A 54 0.96 -5.88 -14.74
C MET A 54 1.16 -7.25 -15.41
N SER A 55 0.50 -7.46 -16.54
CA SER A 55 0.72 -8.62 -17.40
C SER A 55 1.63 -8.18 -18.53
N PHE A 56 2.86 -8.70 -18.57
CA PHE A 56 3.72 -8.58 -19.74
C PHE A 56 3.32 -9.69 -20.70
N ASN A 57 2.86 -9.30 -21.89
CA ASN A 57 2.57 -10.20 -23.00
C ASN A 57 3.69 -10.15 -24.02
#